data_AF-A0A7Y5UAA6-F1
#
_entry.id   AF-A0A7Y5UAA6-F1
#
_cell.length_a   1.000
_cell.length_b   1.000
_cell.length_c   1.000
_cell.angle_alpha   90.00
_cell.angle_beta   90.00
_cell.angle_gamma   90.00
#
_symmetry.space_group_name_H-M   'P 1'
#
loop_
_entity.id
_entity.type
_entity.pdbx_description
1 polymer ?
#
loop_
_entity_poly.entity_id
_entity_poly.type
_entity_poly.pdbx_seq_one_letter_code
_entity_poly.pdbx_strand_id
1 'polypeptide(L)'
;MTVAFAAFATALSPSGEAEAFPYTAQRGDTLAEIAERFYGKVEMEKVLVAANGFEDDVPLLAGMRVEIPAVSHYRVKKGESWNVLAETLLGDGKRGEALALSNDTMPWIAPAPGREVTVPYPLRYVAKRGDSTLSIAYRFLGKRDDAYVIDRYNHLKGEPLEPGDVVLIPIVDLVLTDEGREAARQSQQLVLGEGAGDDADAQERATRELPLLLSDIRNGNYMDAIVRGNQLLGAGQLLGAGQLADAQMASVHMALVEAYVALGHTELARNACAEWRRFDPDTLLDPVEMSPKILEACGTAPIDPTFGVPGAELPDPSAMPSVSAPPAGRKRAPASQPGDEP
;
A
#
# COMPACT_ATOMS: atom_id res chain seq x y z
N MET A 1 7.99 29.64 34.79
CA MET A 1 7.25 28.35 34.73
C MET A 1 7.22 27.94 33.26
N THR A 2 8.19 27.14 32.84
CA THR A 2 8.35 26.67 31.46
C THR A 2 7.60 25.35 31.32
N VAL A 3 6.59 25.31 30.46
CA VAL A 3 5.85 24.08 30.14
C VAL A 3 6.50 23.47 28.90
N ALA A 4 7.13 22.31 29.07
CA ALA A 4 7.69 21.51 27.98
C ALA A 4 6.55 20.76 27.28
N PHE A 5 6.36 21.00 25.98
CA PHE A 5 5.53 20.16 25.12
C PHE A 5 6.35 18.94 24.70
N ALA A 6 6.04 17.79 25.28
CA ALA A 6 6.52 16.51 24.77
C ALA A 6 5.64 16.11 23.57
N ALA A 7 6.19 16.23 22.36
CA ALA A 7 5.58 15.67 21.16
C ALA A 7 5.73 14.14 21.22
N PHE A 8 4.63 13.45 21.55
CA PHE A 8 4.53 12.00 21.34
C PHE A 8 4.38 11.76 19.84
N ALA A 9 5.47 11.38 19.18
CA ALA A 9 5.40 10.79 17.85
C ALA A 9 4.79 9.38 17.98
N THR A 10 3.47 9.29 17.82
CA THR A 10 2.80 8.01 17.62
C THR A 10 3.24 7.45 16.27
N ALA A 11 4.18 6.51 16.29
CA ALA A 11 4.45 5.67 15.14
C ALA A 11 3.16 4.93 14.77
N LEU A 12 2.54 5.31 13.65
CA LEU A 12 1.54 4.48 13.00
C LEU A 12 2.28 3.22 12.52
N SER A 13 2.17 2.14 13.29
CA SER A 13 2.53 0.83 12.79
C SER A 13 1.55 0.51 11.65
N PRO A 14 2.02 0.18 10.44
CA PRO A 14 1.14 -0.52 9.52
C PRO A 14 0.84 -1.87 10.16
N SER A 15 -0.42 -2.08 10.55
CA SER A 15 -0.94 -3.41 10.86
C SER A 15 -1.00 -4.23 9.57
N GLY A 16 0.16 -4.52 8.98
CA GLY A 16 0.29 -5.53 7.95
C GLY A 16 0.42 -6.86 8.67
N GLU A 17 -0.68 -7.39 9.19
CA GLU A 17 -0.70 -8.81 9.55
C GLU A 17 -0.34 -9.59 8.29
N ALA A 18 0.75 -10.36 8.38
CA ALA A 18 1.24 -11.17 7.28
C ALA A 18 0.09 -12.04 6.74
N GLU A 19 -0.20 -11.89 5.45
CA GLU A 19 -1.25 -12.60 4.71
C GLU A 19 -1.13 -14.12 4.88
N ALA A 20 0.09 -14.60 5.11
CA ALA A 20 0.39 -15.91 5.67
C ALA A 20 1.67 -15.81 6.51
N PHE A 21 1.91 -16.78 7.38
CA PHE A 21 3.19 -16.91 8.08
C PHE A 21 3.76 -18.32 7.94
N PRO A 22 5.09 -18.47 7.84
CA PRO A 22 5.71 -19.76 7.71
C PRO A 22 5.75 -20.51 9.05
N TYR A 23 5.38 -21.78 9.03
CA TYR A 23 5.57 -22.73 10.12
C TYR A 23 6.54 -23.82 9.69
N THR A 24 7.43 -24.25 10.60
CA THR A 24 8.31 -25.39 10.34
C THR A 24 7.72 -26.64 11.00
N ALA A 25 7.35 -27.61 10.18
CA ALA A 25 6.74 -28.86 10.62
C ALA A 25 7.66 -29.59 11.61
N GLN A 26 7.10 -30.03 12.72
CA GLN A 26 7.80 -30.82 13.73
C GLN A 26 7.62 -32.31 13.47
N ARG A 27 8.37 -33.14 14.20
CA ARG A 27 8.27 -34.59 14.06
C ARG A 27 6.90 -35.05 14.57
N GLY A 28 6.12 -35.62 13.66
CA GLY A 28 4.80 -36.18 13.96
C GLY A 28 3.64 -35.26 13.61
N ASP A 29 3.91 -34.02 13.18
CA ASP A 29 2.85 -33.09 12.76
C ASP A 29 2.07 -33.62 11.56
N THR A 30 0.76 -33.41 11.59
CA THR A 30 -0.14 -33.55 10.43
C THR A 30 -0.79 -32.20 10.08
N LEU A 31 -1.30 -32.04 8.85
CA LEU A 31 -1.96 -30.79 8.44
C LEU A 31 -3.25 -30.57 9.24
N ALA A 32 -3.99 -31.63 9.54
CA ALA A 32 -5.12 -31.64 10.46
C ALA A 32 -4.78 -31.08 11.84
N GLU A 33 -3.70 -31.58 12.48
CA GLU A 33 -3.28 -31.09 13.80
C GLU A 33 -2.77 -29.65 13.75
N ILE A 34 -2.04 -29.27 12.69
CA ILE A 34 -1.61 -27.88 12.47
C ILE A 34 -2.83 -26.96 12.33
N ALA A 35 -3.84 -27.38 11.57
CA ALA A 35 -5.08 -26.64 11.37
C ALA A 35 -5.87 -26.49 12.68
N GLU A 36 -5.99 -27.56 13.46
CA GLU A 36 -6.61 -27.50 14.79
C GLU A 36 -5.83 -26.57 15.73
N ARG A 37 -4.50 -26.65 15.72
CA ARG A 37 -3.63 -25.83 16.56
C ARG A 37 -3.74 -24.35 16.25
N PHE A 38 -3.68 -23.96 14.98
CA PHE A 38 -3.64 -22.55 14.59
C PHE A 38 -5.00 -21.93 14.31
N TYR A 39 -6.01 -22.70 13.90
CA TYR A 39 -7.37 -22.18 13.61
C TYR A 39 -8.44 -22.72 14.57
N GLY A 40 -8.12 -23.68 15.43
CA GLY A 40 -9.10 -24.33 16.31
C GLY A 40 -10.06 -25.28 15.59
N LYS A 41 -9.83 -25.57 14.31
CA LYS A 41 -10.73 -26.34 13.44
C LYS A 41 -9.92 -27.28 12.55
N VAL A 42 -10.11 -28.58 12.72
CA VAL A 42 -9.47 -29.61 11.87
C VAL A 42 -9.87 -29.43 10.40
N GLU A 43 -11.08 -28.95 10.15
CA GLU A 43 -11.61 -28.74 8.80
C GLU A 43 -10.82 -27.70 7.99
N MET A 44 -9.98 -26.88 8.62
CA MET A 44 -9.10 -25.92 7.95
C MET A 44 -7.88 -26.58 7.30
N GLU A 45 -7.66 -27.89 7.51
CA GLU A 45 -6.67 -28.68 6.77
C GLU A 45 -6.77 -28.47 5.25
N LYS A 46 -8.00 -28.44 4.71
CA LYS A 46 -8.23 -28.21 3.28
C LYS A 46 -7.64 -26.89 2.78
N VAL A 47 -7.62 -25.85 3.62
CA VAL A 47 -7.03 -24.55 3.29
C VAL A 47 -5.51 -24.67 3.28
N LEU A 48 -4.91 -25.36 4.26
CA LEU A 48 -3.47 -25.60 4.30
C LEU A 48 -2.99 -26.42 3.10
N VAL A 49 -3.72 -27.48 2.74
CA VAL A 49 -3.44 -28.30 1.54
C VAL A 49 -3.43 -27.41 0.29
N ALA A 50 -4.48 -26.62 0.09
CA ALA A 50 -4.60 -25.77 -1.09
C ALA A 50 -3.55 -24.65 -1.12
N ALA A 51 -3.32 -23.95 0.01
CA ALA A 51 -2.39 -22.84 0.09
C ALA A 51 -0.93 -23.27 -0.17
N ASN A 52 -0.58 -24.49 0.21
CA ASN A 52 0.76 -25.04 0.05
C ASN A 52 0.91 -25.91 -1.22
N GLY A 53 -0.17 -26.09 -2.00
CA GLY A 53 -0.16 -26.91 -3.21
C GLY A 53 0.13 -28.39 -2.95
N PHE A 54 -0.26 -28.90 -1.77
CA PHE A 54 -0.11 -30.32 -1.46
C PHE A 54 -1.19 -31.14 -2.16
N GLU A 55 -0.84 -32.38 -2.50
CA GLU A 55 -1.84 -33.39 -2.84
C GLU A 55 -2.56 -33.87 -1.56
N ASP A 56 -3.74 -34.42 -1.74
CA ASP A 56 -4.50 -35.01 -0.63
C ASP A 56 -3.65 -36.16 -0.01
N ASP A 57 -3.58 -36.25 1.33
CA ASP A 57 -2.83 -37.27 2.11
C ASP A 57 -1.28 -37.23 2.04
N VAL A 58 -0.66 -36.11 1.66
CA VAL A 58 0.81 -35.99 1.69
C VAL A 58 1.33 -35.99 3.14
N PRO A 59 2.27 -36.89 3.51
CA PRO A 59 2.87 -36.89 4.84
C PRO A 59 3.77 -35.66 5.01
N LEU A 60 3.59 -34.96 6.13
CA LEU A 60 4.47 -33.87 6.54
C LEU A 60 5.80 -34.43 7.05
N LEU A 61 6.89 -33.99 6.44
CA LEU A 61 8.23 -34.28 6.92
C LEU A 61 8.68 -33.21 7.92
N ALA A 62 9.31 -33.64 9.01
CA ALA A 62 9.91 -32.72 9.97
C ALA A 62 10.94 -31.80 9.27
N GLY A 63 10.87 -30.50 9.55
CA GLY A 63 11.67 -29.47 8.90
C GLY A 63 11.07 -28.88 7.63
N MET A 64 9.97 -29.44 7.11
CA MET A 64 9.26 -28.86 5.96
C MET A 64 8.61 -27.52 6.36
N ARG A 65 8.71 -26.52 5.49
CA ARG A 65 8.03 -25.23 5.69
C ARG A 65 6.61 -25.34 5.15
N VAL A 66 5.66 -24.88 5.95
CA VAL A 66 4.23 -24.82 5.65
C VAL A 66 3.81 -23.37 5.81
N GLU A 67 3.25 -22.78 4.77
CA GLU A 67 2.58 -21.49 4.85
C GLU A 67 1.26 -21.67 5.59
N ILE A 68 1.03 -20.83 6.60
CA ILE A 68 -0.19 -20.78 7.40
C ILE A 68 -0.93 -19.49 7.02
N PRO A 69 -1.97 -19.56 6.17
CA PRO A 69 -2.78 -18.40 5.79
C PRO A 69 -3.41 -17.69 6.98
N ALA A 70 -3.52 -16.37 6.91
CA ALA A 70 -4.24 -15.58 7.88
C ALA A 70 -5.03 -14.47 7.15
N VAL A 71 -6.13 -14.04 7.76
CA VAL A 71 -6.75 -12.77 7.35
C VAL A 71 -5.89 -11.62 7.84
N SER A 72 -5.95 -10.49 7.14
CA SER A 72 -5.37 -9.24 7.62
C SER A 72 -6.46 -8.23 7.94
N HIS A 73 -6.14 -7.26 8.79
CA HIS A 73 -7.06 -6.20 9.17
C HIS A 73 -6.57 -4.84 8.68
N TYR A 74 -7.47 -4.05 8.11
CA TYR A 74 -7.17 -2.71 7.62
C TYR A 74 -8.06 -1.67 8.29
N ARG A 75 -7.47 -0.55 8.73
CA ARG A 75 -8.22 0.58 9.29
C ARG A 75 -8.53 1.60 8.19
N VAL A 76 -9.81 1.75 7.89
CA VAL A 76 -10.32 2.64 6.83
C VAL A 76 -9.94 4.09 7.12
N LYS A 77 -9.40 4.78 6.12
CA LYS A 77 -9.08 6.20 6.12
C LYS A 77 -10.25 7.01 5.54
N LYS A 78 -10.24 8.33 5.80
CA LYS A 78 -11.30 9.23 5.34
C LYS A 78 -11.33 9.28 3.81
N GLY A 79 -12.51 9.02 3.22
CA GLY A 79 -12.74 9.15 1.78
C GLY A 79 -12.42 7.90 0.94
N GLU A 80 -12.02 6.80 1.57
CA GLU A 80 -11.79 5.54 0.87
C GLU A 80 -13.10 4.88 0.40
N SER A 81 -13.02 4.14 -0.70
CA SER A 81 -14.11 3.31 -1.23
C SER A 81 -13.67 1.85 -1.30
N TRP A 82 -14.62 0.92 -1.37
CA TRP A 82 -14.32 -0.51 -1.51
C TRP A 82 -13.46 -0.83 -2.74
N ASN A 83 -13.63 -0.11 -3.83
CA ASN A 83 -12.83 -0.34 -5.05
C ASN A 83 -11.38 0.11 -4.85
N VAL A 84 -11.15 1.25 -4.21
CA VAL A 84 -9.78 1.73 -3.92
C VAL A 84 -9.09 0.80 -2.91
N LEU A 85 -9.83 0.35 -1.89
CA LEU A 85 -9.34 -0.63 -0.94
C LEU A 85 -8.99 -1.96 -1.62
N ALA A 86 -9.86 -2.47 -2.49
CA ALA A 86 -9.61 -3.72 -3.19
C ALA A 86 -8.47 -3.63 -4.21
N GLU A 87 -8.29 -2.49 -4.88
CA GLU A 87 -7.12 -2.25 -5.74
C GLU A 87 -5.83 -2.38 -4.93
N THR A 88 -5.81 -1.75 -3.75
CA THR A 88 -4.60 -1.68 -2.91
C THR A 88 -4.34 -2.98 -2.15
N LEU A 89 -5.38 -3.62 -1.62
CA LEU A 89 -5.28 -4.74 -0.69
C LEU A 89 -5.46 -6.10 -1.38
N LEU A 90 -6.21 -6.14 -2.48
CA LEU A 90 -6.52 -7.37 -3.21
C LEU A 90 -5.99 -7.34 -4.66
N GLY A 91 -5.30 -6.27 -5.06
CA GLY A 91 -4.68 -6.12 -6.39
C GLY A 91 -5.65 -5.89 -7.55
N ASP A 92 -6.95 -5.71 -7.30
CA ASP A 92 -7.94 -5.40 -8.34
C ASP A 92 -9.16 -4.72 -7.72
N GLY A 93 -9.43 -3.47 -8.10
CA GLY A 93 -10.54 -2.69 -7.59
C GLY A 93 -11.92 -3.27 -7.88
N LYS A 94 -12.07 -4.14 -8.88
CA LYS A 94 -13.33 -4.86 -9.13
C LYS A 94 -13.67 -5.86 -8.04
N ARG A 95 -12.69 -6.26 -7.20
CA ARG A 95 -12.92 -7.11 -6.02
C ARG A 95 -13.54 -6.34 -4.85
N GLY A 96 -13.81 -5.04 -5.01
CA GLY A 96 -14.46 -4.20 -3.98
C GLY A 96 -15.80 -4.73 -3.52
N GLU A 97 -16.62 -5.29 -4.43
CA GLU A 97 -17.89 -5.94 -4.06
C GLU A 97 -17.67 -7.13 -3.12
N ALA A 98 -16.75 -8.02 -3.45
CA ALA A 98 -16.45 -9.18 -2.62
C ALA A 98 -15.82 -8.79 -1.28
N LEU A 99 -14.98 -7.75 -1.25
CA LEU A 99 -14.41 -7.21 -0.01
C LEU A 99 -15.50 -6.63 0.90
N ALA A 100 -16.46 -5.90 0.34
CA ALA A 100 -17.61 -5.37 1.08
C ALA A 100 -18.46 -6.51 1.69
N LEU A 101 -18.81 -7.51 0.87
CA LEU A 101 -19.62 -8.65 1.30
C LEU A 101 -18.92 -9.50 2.37
N SER A 102 -17.59 -9.66 2.25
CA SER A 102 -16.74 -10.33 3.25
C SER A 102 -16.76 -9.63 4.62
N ASN A 103 -17.19 -8.37 4.66
CA ASN A 103 -17.29 -7.53 5.86
C ASN A 103 -18.75 -7.28 6.29
N ASP A 104 -19.68 -8.13 5.84
CA ASP A 104 -21.12 -8.04 6.13
C ASP A 104 -21.73 -6.67 5.78
N THR A 105 -21.25 -6.05 4.69
CA THR A 105 -21.78 -4.78 4.20
C THR A 105 -22.16 -4.86 2.73
N MET A 106 -22.84 -3.81 2.26
CA MET A 106 -23.24 -3.67 0.87
C MET A 106 -22.18 -2.89 0.07
N PRO A 107 -21.88 -3.28 -1.19
CA PRO A 107 -20.85 -2.62 -2.01
C PRO A 107 -21.08 -1.12 -2.26
N TRP A 108 -22.33 -0.67 -2.27
CA TRP A 108 -22.70 0.73 -2.48
C TRP A 108 -22.62 1.59 -1.21
N ILE A 109 -22.39 0.97 -0.04
CA ILE A 109 -22.21 1.69 1.22
C ILE A 109 -20.72 1.84 1.44
N ALA A 110 -20.21 3.07 1.35
CA ALA A 110 -18.80 3.34 1.58
C ALA A 110 -18.35 2.90 2.99
N PRO A 111 -17.12 2.37 3.13
CA PRO A 111 -16.60 1.98 4.43
C PRO A 111 -16.46 3.21 5.34
N ALA A 112 -16.91 3.09 6.59
CA ALA A 112 -16.83 4.19 7.55
C ALA A 112 -15.37 4.49 7.93
N PRO A 113 -14.91 5.75 7.91
CA PRO A 113 -13.57 6.10 8.36
C PRO A 113 -13.33 5.64 9.81
N GLY A 114 -12.14 5.08 10.07
CA GLY A 114 -11.74 4.52 11.35
C GLY A 114 -12.24 3.11 11.62
N ARG A 115 -13.17 2.57 10.82
CA ARG A 115 -13.61 1.17 10.92
C ARG A 115 -12.47 0.23 10.55
N GLU A 116 -12.38 -0.87 11.27
CA GLU A 116 -11.51 -1.98 10.93
C GLU A 116 -12.26 -2.93 10.01
N VAL A 117 -11.67 -3.22 8.85
CA VAL A 117 -12.21 -4.16 7.86
C VAL A 117 -11.30 -5.38 7.81
N THR A 118 -11.91 -6.55 7.74
CA THR A 118 -11.22 -7.83 7.51
C THR A 118 -10.94 -7.95 6.01
N VAL A 119 -9.69 -8.15 5.67
CA VAL A 119 -9.24 -8.41 4.31
C VAL A 119 -9.17 -9.93 4.13
N PRO A 120 -9.97 -10.52 3.23
CA PRO A 120 -9.96 -11.96 3.02
C PRO A 120 -8.62 -12.43 2.44
N TYR A 121 -8.17 -13.61 2.85
CA TYR A 121 -7.02 -14.26 2.24
C TYR A 121 -7.40 -14.80 0.84
N PRO A 122 -6.70 -14.39 -0.23
CA PRO A 122 -6.98 -14.84 -1.60
C PRO A 122 -6.41 -16.24 -1.84
N LEU A 123 -7.05 -17.27 -1.30
CA LEU A 123 -6.59 -18.65 -1.44
C LEU A 123 -6.55 -19.06 -2.91
N ARG A 124 -5.34 -19.34 -3.42
CA ARG A 124 -5.15 -19.85 -4.77
C ARG A 124 -5.46 -21.35 -4.81
N TYR A 125 -6.45 -21.73 -5.61
CA TYR A 125 -6.87 -23.11 -5.80
C TYR A 125 -6.82 -23.49 -7.28
N VAL A 126 -6.29 -24.68 -7.59
CA VAL A 126 -6.29 -25.22 -8.94
C VAL A 126 -7.48 -26.16 -9.08
N ALA A 127 -8.40 -25.83 -9.99
CA ALA A 127 -9.63 -26.58 -10.20
C ALA A 127 -9.31 -28.04 -10.61
N LYS A 128 -9.89 -29.00 -9.88
CA LYS A 128 -9.77 -30.43 -10.17
C LYS A 128 -10.90 -30.88 -11.10
N ARG A 129 -10.78 -32.10 -11.64
CA ARG A 129 -11.85 -32.69 -12.45
C ARG A 129 -13.13 -32.83 -11.63
N GLY A 130 -14.22 -32.24 -12.13
CA GLY A 130 -15.53 -32.26 -11.48
C GLY A 130 -15.78 -31.08 -10.53
N ASP A 131 -14.82 -30.18 -10.38
CA ASP A 131 -15.04 -28.95 -9.63
C ASP A 131 -15.98 -27.98 -10.35
N SER A 132 -16.70 -27.21 -9.55
CA SER A 132 -17.56 -26.12 -9.95
C SER A 132 -17.47 -25.03 -8.88
N THR A 133 -17.87 -23.80 -9.20
CA THR A 133 -17.94 -22.72 -8.20
C THR A 133 -18.81 -23.13 -7.00
N LEU A 134 -19.86 -23.93 -7.20
CA LEU A 134 -20.72 -24.45 -6.11
C LEU A 134 -20.01 -25.45 -5.21
N SER A 135 -19.26 -26.40 -5.77
CA SER A 135 -18.54 -27.39 -4.97
C SER A 135 -17.39 -26.75 -4.21
N ILE A 136 -16.67 -25.81 -4.85
CA ILE A 136 -15.58 -25.05 -4.23
C ILE A 136 -16.12 -24.15 -3.11
N ALA A 137 -17.21 -23.42 -3.35
CA ALA A 137 -17.82 -22.57 -2.31
C ALA A 137 -18.27 -23.40 -1.09
N TYR A 138 -18.92 -24.54 -1.31
CA TYR A 138 -19.25 -25.43 -0.20
C TYR A 138 -18.01 -25.94 0.55
N ARG A 139 -16.96 -26.33 -0.19
CA ARG A 139 -15.72 -26.84 0.41
C ARG A 139 -15.02 -25.78 1.26
N PHE A 140 -14.85 -24.56 0.74
CA PHE A 140 -13.98 -23.56 1.35
C PHE A 140 -14.70 -22.43 2.09
N LEU A 141 -15.89 -22.04 1.63
CA LEU A 141 -16.72 -20.98 2.25
C LEU A 141 -17.86 -21.57 3.11
N GLY A 142 -18.10 -22.88 3.03
CA GLY A 142 -19.09 -23.61 3.83
C GLY A 142 -20.51 -23.62 3.26
N LYS A 143 -20.83 -22.73 2.32
CA LYS A 143 -22.16 -22.64 1.70
C LYS A 143 -22.07 -22.69 0.18
N ARG A 144 -22.97 -23.44 -0.45
CA ARG A 144 -23.09 -23.52 -1.91
C ARG A 144 -23.52 -22.18 -2.52
N ASP A 145 -24.36 -21.45 -1.80
CA ASP A 145 -24.89 -20.16 -2.24
C ASP A 145 -23.80 -19.10 -2.36
N ASP A 146 -22.63 -19.28 -1.73
CA ASP A 146 -21.49 -18.36 -1.84
C ASP A 146 -20.70 -18.55 -3.15
N ALA A 147 -21.17 -19.41 -4.07
CA ALA A 147 -20.58 -19.59 -5.40
C ALA A 147 -20.49 -18.29 -6.20
N TYR A 148 -21.45 -17.37 -6.02
CA TYR A 148 -21.42 -16.07 -6.69
C TYR A 148 -20.24 -15.20 -6.21
N VAL A 149 -19.80 -15.35 -4.95
CA VAL A 149 -18.65 -14.61 -4.43
C VAL A 149 -17.40 -15.01 -5.20
N ILE A 150 -17.19 -16.32 -5.39
CA ILE A 150 -16.08 -16.85 -6.18
C ILE A 150 -16.17 -16.37 -7.64
N ASP A 151 -17.35 -16.45 -8.25
CA ASP A 151 -17.58 -15.99 -9.62
C ASP A 151 -17.18 -14.52 -9.83
N ARG A 152 -17.67 -13.64 -8.95
CA ARG A 152 -17.41 -12.20 -9.00
C ARG A 152 -15.95 -11.87 -8.68
N TYR A 153 -15.36 -12.54 -7.69
CA TYR A 153 -13.97 -12.32 -7.28
C TYR A 153 -12.97 -12.64 -8.40
N ASN A 154 -13.30 -13.62 -9.25
CA ASN A 154 -12.47 -14.12 -10.34
C ASN A 154 -12.91 -13.65 -11.73
N HIS A 155 -13.95 -12.82 -11.82
CA HIS A 155 -14.53 -12.35 -13.09
C HIS A 155 -14.97 -13.47 -14.05
N LEU A 156 -15.45 -14.60 -13.51
CA LEU A 156 -15.82 -15.80 -14.29
C LEU A 156 -17.09 -15.59 -15.13
N LYS A 157 -18.00 -14.69 -14.72
CA LYS A 157 -19.23 -14.35 -15.46
C LYS A 157 -20.15 -15.56 -15.73
N GLY A 158 -20.11 -16.56 -14.86
CA GLY A 158 -20.88 -17.79 -14.96
C GLY A 158 -20.27 -18.85 -15.87
N GLU A 159 -19.07 -18.63 -16.42
CA GLU A 159 -18.38 -19.65 -17.19
C GLU A 159 -18.02 -20.86 -16.31
N PRO A 160 -18.19 -22.09 -16.81
CA PRO A 160 -17.83 -23.29 -16.08
C PRO A 160 -16.31 -23.38 -15.90
N LEU A 161 -15.87 -23.94 -14.77
CA LEU A 161 -14.46 -24.18 -14.49
C LEU A 161 -13.95 -25.38 -15.27
N GLU A 162 -12.77 -25.25 -15.86
CA GLU A 162 -12.02 -26.34 -16.46
C GLU A 162 -10.97 -26.89 -15.49
N PRO A 163 -10.66 -28.20 -15.54
CA PRO A 163 -9.59 -28.76 -14.74
C PRO A 163 -8.25 -28.08 -15.08
N GLY A 164 -7.57 -27.54 -14.07
CA GLY A 164 -6.35 -26.76 -14.22
C GLY A 164 -6.54 -25.25 -14.09
N ASP A 165 -7.78 -24.75 -14.12
CA ASP A 165 -8.06 -23.33 -13.90
C ASP A 165 -7.58 -22.89 -12.51
N VAL A 166 -6.97 -21.71 -12.45
CA VAL A 166 -6.57 -21.10 -11.17
C VAL A 166 -7.68 -20.17 -10.71
N VAL A 167 -8.26 -20.49 -9.57
CA VAL A 167 -9.35 -19.74 -8.94
C VAL A 167 -8.87 -19.20 -7.60
N LEU A 168 -9.13 -17.93 -7.34
CA LEU A 168 -8.87 -17.29 -6.05
C LEU A 168 -10.14 -17.34 -5.18
N ILE A 169 -10.01 -17.82 -3.96
CA ILE A 169 -11.14 -18.00 -3.05
C ILE A 169 -10.93 -17.02 -1.87
N PRO A 170 -11.80 -16.02 -1.67
CA PRO A 170 -11.65 -15.07 -0.58
C PRO A 170 -12.03 -15.71 0.76
N ILE A 171 -11.05 -16.24 1.49
CA ILE A 171 -11.31 -16.89 2.79
C ILE A 171 -11.30 -15.84 3.89
N VAL A 172 -12.42 -15.74 4.63
CA VAL A 172 -12.58 -14.85 5.79
C VAL A 172 -12.52 -15.56 7.13
N ASP A 173 -12.79 -16.87 7.17
CA ASP A 173 -12.85 -17.67 8.41
C ASP A 173 -11.49 -18.28 8.76
N LEU A 174 -10.43 -17.47 8.76
CA LEU A 174 -9.08 -17.86 9.22
C LEU A 174 -8.79 -17.24 10.59
N VAL A 175 -9.70 -17.45 11.53
CA VAL A 175 -9.55 -16.95 12.89
C VAL A 175 -8.43 -17.72 13.59
N LEU A 176 -7.34 -17.03 13.91
CA LEU A 176 -6.22 -17.63 14.60
C LEU A 176 -6.54 -17.89 16.08
N THR A 177 -6.02 -18.98 16.62
CA THR A 177 -5.93 -19.22 18.07
C THR A 177 -4.92 -18.27 18.72
N ASP A 178 -4.85 -18.24 20.05
CA ASP A 178 -3.80 -17.47 20.75
C ASP A 178 -2.40 -17.90 20.31
N GLU A 179 -2.21 -19.20 20.12
CA GLU A 179 -0.96 -19.77 19.64
C GLU A 179 -0.67 -19.37 18.18
N GLY A 180 -1.68 -19.42 17.30
CA GLY A 180 -1.54 -18.94 15.92
C GLY A 180 -1.17 -17.46 15.84
N ARG A 181 -1.80 -16.61 16.67
CA ARG A 181 -1.46 -15.18 16.76
C ARG A 181 -0.02 -14.94 17.23
N GLU A 182 0.44 -15.71 18.20
CA GLU A 182 1.83 -15.62 18.68
C GLU A 182 2.83 -16.02 17.60
N ALA A 183 2.58 -17.14 16.92
CA ALA A 183 3.42 -17.62 15.83
C ALA A 183 3.47 -16.62 14.64
N ALA A 184 2.33 -16.02 14.28
CA ALA A 184 2.26 -14.98 13.26
C ALA A 184 3.10 -13.75 13.66
N ARG A 185 3.01 -13.31 14.91
CA ARG A 185 3.76 -12.15 15.42
C ARG A 185 5.27 -12.40 15.41
N GLN A 186 5.71 -13.58 15.85
CA GLN A 186 7.13 -13.94 15.84
C GLN A 186 7.69 -13.99 14.41
N SER A 187 6.90 -14.52 13.47
CA SER A 187 7.29 -14.56 12.05
C SER A 187 7.43 -13.17 11.46
N GLN A 188 6.51 -12.25 11.75
CA GLN A 188 6.61 -10.85 11.30
C GLN A 188 7.86 -10.15 11.86
N GLN A 189 8.18 -10.37 13.13
CA GLN A 189 9.38 -9.77 13.74
C GLN A 189 10.67 -10.22 13.07
N LEU A 190 10.75 -11.49 12.65
CA LEU A 190 11.89 -12.00 11.90
C LEU A 190 12.01 -11.34 10.52
N VAL A 191 10.91 -11.25 9.77
CA VAL A 191 10.89 -10.62 8.44
C VAL A 191 11.24 -9.12 8.52
N LEU A 192 10.69 -8.41 9.51
CA LEU A 192 11.03 -7.00 9.74
C LEU A 192 12.50 -6.82 10.14
N GLY A 193 13.07 -7.76 10.90
CA GLY A 193 14.48 -7.75 11.27
C GLY A 193 15.41 -7.96 10.07
N GLU A 194 15.05 -8.86 9.16
CA GLU A 194 15.79 -9.10 7.90
C GLU A 194 15.70 -7.88 6.97
N GLY A 195 14.50 -7.33 6.75
CA GLY A 195 14.32 -6.12 5.92
C GLY A 195 15.05 -4.89 6.46
N ALA A 196 15.09 -4.72 7.78
CA ALA A 196 15.88 -3.66 8.42
C ALA A 196 17.40 -3.84 8.20
N GLY A 197 17.88 -5.09 8.08
CA GLY A 197 19.27 -5.39 7.72
C GLY A 197 19.60 -4.96 6.29
N ASP A 198 18.70 -5.26 5.35
CA ASP A 198 18.86 -4.87 3.94
C ASP A 198 18.84 -3.34 3.74
N ASP A 199 17.99 -2.61 4.49
CA ASP A 199 17.96 -1.14 4.54
C ASP A 199 19.26 -0.56 5.10
N ALA A 200 19.78 -1.13 6.19
CA ALA A 200 21.05 -0.68 6.77
C ALA A 200 22.22 -0.86 5.79
N ASP A 201 22.29 -2.00 5.10
CA ASP A 201 23.32 -2.28 4.09
C ASP A 201 23.24 -1.34 2.87
N ALA A 202 22.04 -0.92 2.48
CA ALA A 202 21.84 0.08 1.42
C ALA A 202 22.31 1.48 1.86
N GLN A 203 21.98 1.88 3.09
CA GLN A 203 22.41 3.15 3.66
C GLN A 203 23.93 3.23 3.87
N GLU A 204 24.59 2.13 4.30
CA GLU A 204 26.05 2.07 4.45
C GLU A 204 26.75 2.22 3.09
N ARG A 205 26.22 1.58 2.04
CA ARG A 205 26.73 1.75 0.67
C ARG A 205 26.61 3.20 0.19
N ALA A 206 25.45 3.83 0.36
CA ALA A 206 25.29 5.24 0.01
C ALA A 206 26.19 6.17 0.82
N THR A 207 26.41 5.87 2.10
CA THR A 207 27.33 6.64 2.95
C THR A 207 28.76 6.64 2.38
N ARG A 208 29.19 5.55 1.72
CA ARG A 208 30.49 5.45 1.07
C ARG A 208 30.54 6.09 -0.32
N GLU A 209 29.49 5.92 -1.12
CA GLU A 209 29.48 6.31 -2.54
C GLU A 209 29.00 7.74 -2.79
N LEU A 210 28.11 8.29 -1.95
CA LEU A 210 27.56 9.64 -2.12
C LEU A 210 28.65 10.73 -2.07
N PRO A 211 29.66 10.67 -1.18
CA PRO A 211 30.77 11.62 -1.22
C PRO A 211 31.57 11.58 -2.52
N LEU A 212 31.70 10.40 -3.14
CA LEU A 212 32.36 10.23 -4.43
C LEU A 212 31.53 10.85 -5.56
N LEU A 213 30.21 10.62 -5.57
CA LEU A 213 29.29 11.26 -6.51
C LEU A 213 29.40 12.78 -6.45
N LEU A 214 29.33 13.35 -5.24
CA LEU A 214 29.42 14.80 -5.05
C LEU A 214 30.82 15.33 -5.42
N SER A 215 31.86 14.51 -5.29
CA SER A 215 33.20 14.85 -5.78
C SER A 215 33.26 14.84 -7.31
N ASP A 216 32.62 13.89 -7.98
CA ASP A 216 32.56 13.81 -9.44
C ASP A 216 31.89 15.07 -10.01
N ILE A 217 30.81 15.55 -9.39
CA ILE A 217 30.15 16.83 -9.73
C ILE A 217 31.10 18.01 -9.57
N ARG A 218 31.71 18.19 -8.38
CA ARG A 218 32.60 19.33 -8.10
C ARG A 218 33.81 19.39 -9.04
N ASN A 219 34.29 18.24 -9.51
CA ASN A 219 35.43 18.14 -10.41
C ASN A 219 35.04 18.26 -11.90
N GLY A 220 33.74 18.35 -12.22
CA GLY A 220 33.22 18.41 -13.58
C GLY A 220 33.19 17.06 -14.31
N ASN A 221 33.31 15.94 -13.60
CA ASN A 221 33.24 14.57 -14.14
C ASN A 221 31.78 14.13 -14.30
N TYR A 222 30.99 14.88 -15.07
CA TYR A 222 29.52 14.71 -15.13
C TYR A 222 29.08 13.34 -15.68
N MET A 223 29.85 12.72 -16.58
CA MET A 223 29.55 11.37 -17.08
C MET A 223 29.71 10.30 -15.99
N ASP A 224 30.77 10.38 -15.18
CA ASP A 224 30.99 9.47 -14.06
C ASP A 224 29.94 9.68 -12.97
N ALA A 225 29.57 10.94 -12.72
CA ALA A 225 28.49 11.29 -11.80
C ALA A 225 27.14 10.68 -12.21
N ILE A 226 26.79 10.71 -13.49
CA ILE A 226 25.55 10.08 -14.00
C ILE A 226 25.57 8.57 -13.80
N VAL A 227 26.70 7.91 -14.10
CA VAL A 227 26.83 6.46 -13.91
C VAL A 227 26.70 6.10 -12.44
N ARG A 228 27.44 6.77 -11.55
CA ARG A 228 27.40 6.50 -10.11
C ARG A 228 26.04 6.83 -9.49
N GLY A 229 25.43 7.95 -9.88
CA GLY A 229 24.10 8.34 -9.43
C GLY A 229 23.05 7.32 -9.83
N ASN A 230 23.02 6.88 -11.09
CA ASN A 230 22.10 5.84 -11.54
C ASN A 230 22.39 4.46 -10.92
N GLN A 231 23.64 4.14 -10.60
CA GLN A 231 23.98 2.94 -9.84
C GLN A 231 23.42 3.00 -8.41
N LEU A 232 23.52 4.16 -7.74
CA LEU A 232 22.94 4.36 -6.41
C LEU A 232 21.41 4.25 -6.43
N LEU A 233 20.75 4.81 -7.44
CA LEU A 233 19.30 4.70 -7.63
C LEU A 233 18.87 3.27 -7.99
N GLY A 234 19.64 2.59 -8.85
CA GLY A 234 19.33 1.23 -9.31
C GLY A 234 19.62 0.14 -8.28
N ALA A 235 20.56 0.36 -7.35
CA ALA A 235 20.93 -0.61 -6.32
C ALA A 235 19.76 -0.92 -5.36
N GLY A 236 18.87 0.04 -5.09
CA GLY A 236 17.67 -0.17 -4.26
C GLY A 236 16.52 -0.88 -4.98
N GLN A 237 16.49 -0.88 -6.31
CA GLN A 237 15.34 -1.38 -7.07
C GLN A 237 15.54 -2.79 -7.67
N LEU A 238 16.79 -3.25 -7.84
CA LEU A 238 17.11 -4.46 -8.61
C LEU A 238 17.63 -5.65 -7.78
N LEU A 239 17.87 -5.47 -6.48
CA LEU A 239 18.52 -6.49 -5.63
C LEU A 239 17.79 -6.82 -4.33
N GLY A 240 16.63 -6.23 -4.05
CA GLY A 240 16.01 -6.34 -2.72
C GLY A 240 16.84 -5.71 -1.59
N ALA A 241 17.94 -5.01 -1.94
CA ALA A 241 18.66 -4.16 -1.01
C ALA A 241 17.77 -2.97 -0.67
N GLY A 242 17.68 -2.64 0.61
CA GLY A 242 16.69 -1.73 1.13
C GLY A 242 16.78 -0.28 0.62
N GLN A 243 15.86 0.56 1.10
CA GLN A 243 15.65 1.91 0.56
C GLN A 243 16.68 2.91 1.09
N LEU A 244 17.17 3.80 0.22
CA LEU A 244 17.96 4.96 0.61
C LEU A 244 17.10 5.92 1.45
N ALA A 245 17.72 6.62 2.41
CA ALA A 245 17.01 7.66 3.15
C ALA A 245 16.64 8.83 2.23
N ASP A 246 15.51 9.51 2.50
CA ASP A 246 15.01 10.62 1.67
C ASP A 246 16.08 11.70 1.41
N ALA A 247 16.87 12.07 2.42
CA ALA A 247 17.96 13.04 2.26
C ALA A 247 19.08 12.55 1.32
N GLN A 248 19.36 11.24 1.29
CA GLN A 248 20.32 10.63 0.37
C GLN A 248 19.75 10.61 -1.06
N MET A 249 18.47 10.26 -1.22
CA MET A 249 17.76 10.31 -2.50
C MET A 249 17.75 11.73 -3.09
N ALA A 250 17.39 12.73 -2.27
CA ALA A 250 17.43 14.14 -2.66
C ALA A 250 18.84 14.55 -3.12
N SER A 251 19.88 14.15 -2.39
CA SER A 251 21.27 14.46 -2.74
C SER A 251 21.71 13.83 -4.07
N VAL A 252 21.32 12.58 -4.33
CA VAL A 252 21.63 11.90 -5.60
C VAL A 252 20.90 12.57 -6.76
N HIS A 253 19.60 12.86 -6.62
CA HIS A 253 18.82 13.52 -7.67
C HIS A 253 19.31 14.95 -7.95
N MET A 254 19.68 15.71 -6.92
CA MET A 254 20.28 17.04 -7.10
C MET A 254 21.60 16.97 -7.89
N ALA A 255 22.48 16.03 -7.57
CA ALA A 255 23.70 15.80 -8.33
C ALA A 255 23.42 15.43 -9.81
N LEU A 256 22.40 14.61 -10.06
CA LEU A 256 21.99 14.25 -11.42
C LEU A 256 21.43 15.45 -12.19
N VAL A 257 20.65 16.33 -11.56
CA VAL A 257 20.17 17.57 -12.18
C VAL A 257 21.36 18.40 -12.66
N GLU A 258 22.36 18.60 -11.80
CA GLU A 258 23.55 19.37 -12.15
C GLU A 258 24.32 18.73 -13.32
N ALA A 259 24.54 17.41 -13.30
CA ALA A 259 25.22 16.69 -14.37
C ALA A 259 24.46 16.75 -15.71
N TYR A 260 23.14 16.52 -15.70
CA TYR A 260 22.33 16.57 -16.93
C TYR A 260 22.27 17.97 -17.52
N VAL A 261 22.16 19.00 -16.68
CA VAL A 261 22.21 20.40 -17.11
C VAL A 261 23.57 20.75 -17.73
N ALA A 262 24.67 20.30 -17.11
CA ALA A 262 26.01 20.56 -17.61
C ALA A 262 26.24 19.94 -19.00
N LEU A 263 25.67 18.76 -19.25
CA LEU A 263 25.76 18.04 -20.53
C LEU A 263 24.68 18.46 -21.55
N GLY A 264 23.71 19.30 -21.16
CA GLY A 264 22.65 19.79 -22.06
C GLY A 264 21.48 18.82 -22.26
N HIS A 265 21.26 17.87 -21.33
CA HIS A 265 20.16 16.93 -21.36
C HIS A 265 18.91 17.47 -20.63
N THR A 266 18.18 18.38 -21.28
CA THR A 266 17.09 19.14 -20.64
C THR A 266 15.96 18.28 -20.07
N GLU A 267 15.48 17.25 -20.78
CA GLU A 267 14.38 16.39 -20.27
C GLU A 267 14.81 15.53 -19.07
N LEU A 268 16.04 15.00 -19.11
CA LEU A 268 16.57 14.20 -18.00
C LEU A 268 16.78 15.07 -16.76
N ALA A 269 17.24 16.32 -16.93
CA ALA A 269 17.34 17.29 -15.86
C ALA A 269 15.97 17.65 -15.26
N ARG A 270 14.93 17.83 -16.09
CA ARG A 270 13.56 18.05 -15.61
C ARG A 270 13.05 16.91 -14.74
N ASN A 271 13.19 15.68 -15.23
CA ASN A 271 12.73 14.49 -14.50
C ASN A 271 13.51 14.29 -13.20
N ALA A 272 14.83 14.45 -13.23
CA ALA A 272 15.66 14.37 -12.04
C ALA A 272 15.29 15.46 -11.02
N CYS A 273 14.90 16.66 -11.46
CA CYS A 273 14.49 17.72 -10.56
C CYS A 273 13.10 17.48 -9.94
N ALA A 274 12.17 16.90 -10.70
CA ALA A 274 10.88 16.49 -10.15
C ALA A 274 11.07 15.48 -9.00
N GLU A 275 11.95 14.48 -9.19
CA GLU A 275 12.27 13.51 -8.13
C GLU A 275 13.04 14.14 -6.97
N TRP A 276 14.00 15.05 -7.22
CA TRP A 276 14.68 15.76 -6.12
C TRP A 276 13.67 16.48 -5.22
N ARG A 277 12.75 17.24 -5.80
CA ARG A 277 11.72 18.00 -5.06
C ARG A 277 10.68 17.10 -4.39
N ARG A 278 10.57 15.84 -4.80
CA ARG A 278 9.73 14.84 -4.13
C ARG A 278 10.36 14.39 -2.81
N PHE A 279 11.67 14.19 -2.80
CA PHE A 279 12.42 13.79 -1.60
C PHE A 279 12.82 14.96 -0.70
N ASP A 280 12.82 16.18 -1.24
CA ASP A 280 13.03 17.42 -0.48
C ASP A 280 12.04 18.51 -0.94
N PRO A 281 10.78 18.46 -0.44
CA PRO A 281 9.73 19.39 -0.86
C PRO A 281 9.95 20.84 -0.36
N ASP A 282 10.77 21.01 0.68
CA ASP A 282 11.08 22.32 1.28
C ASP A 282 12.31 22.99 0.62
N THR A 283 12.95 22.33 -0.35
CA THR A 283 14.06 22.92 -1.11
C THR A 283 13.64 24.23 -1.79
N LEU A 284 14.43 25.28 -1.55
CA LEU A 284 14.27 26.59 -2.20
C LEU A 284 15.15 26.67 -3.45
N LEU A 285 14.54 26.95 -4.60
CA LEU A 285 15.25 27.24 -5.84
C LEU A 285 15.82 28.67 -5.80
N ASP A 286 17.00 28.83 -5.20
CA ASP A 286 17.64 30.13 -5.03
C ASP A 286 18.38 30.58 -6.32
N PRO A 287 17.97 31.70 -6.96
CA PRO A 287 18.64 32.21 -8.15
C PRO A 287 20.07 32.72 -7.95
N VAL A 288 20.49 32.94 -6.70
CA VAL A 288 21.84 33.39 -6.34
C VAL A 288 22.79 32.19 -6.25
N GLU A 289 22.34 31.08 -5.67
CA GLU A 289 23.15 29.89 -5.42
C GLU A 289 23.06 28.86 -6.55
N MET A 290 22.00 28.89 -7.38
CA MET A 290 21.77 27.91 -8.45
C MET A 290 22.01 28.48 -9.85
N SER A 291 22.47 27.62 -10.76
CA SER A 291 22.69 28.03 -12.15
C SER A 291 21.36 28.31 -12.89
N PRO A 292 21.32 29.27 -13.83
CA PRO A 292 20.12 29.57 -14.61
C PRO A 292 19.51 28.36 -15.32
N LYS A 293 20.36 27.41 -15.75
CA LYS A 293 19.91 26.20 -16.43
C LYS A 293 19.25 25.19 -15.46
N ILE A 294 19.68 25.14 -14.20
CA ILE A 294 19.01 24.34 -13.16
C ILE A 294 17.64 24.95 -12.85
N LEU A 295 17.58 26.28 -12.69
CA LEU A 295 16.31 26.99 -12.46
C LEU A 295 15.33 26.78 -13.62
N GLU A 296 15.81 26.78 -14.86
CA GLU A 296 14.99 26.50 -16.05
C GLU A 296 14.43 25.07 -16.04
N ALA A 297 15.28 24.06 -15.76
CA ALA A 297 14.85 22.67 -15.67
C ALA A 297 13.84 22.46 -14.53
N CYS A 298 14.11 23.01 -13.35
CA CYS A 298 13.27 22.83 -12.18
C CYS A 298 11.98 23.67 -12.19
N GLY A 299 12.00 24.84 -12.82
CA GLY A 299 10.83 25.72 -12.95
C GLY A 299 9.81 25.22 -13.96
N THR A 300 10.21 24.35 -14.89
CA THR A 300 9.33 23.70 -15.88
C THR A 300 8.96 22.27 -15.52
N ALA A 301 9.50 21.73 -14.41
CA ALA A 301 9.20 20.40 -13.93
C ALA A 301 7.77 20.35 -13.35
N PRO A 302 6.95 19.34 -13.69
CA PRO A 302 5.62 19.19 -13.10
C PRO A 302 5.77 18.89 -11.60
N ILE A 303 5.16 19.72 -10.76
CA ILE A 303 4.90 19.37 -9.36
C ILE A 303 3.59 18.60 -9.37
N ASP A 304 3.60 17.32 -9.03
CA ASP A 304 2.36 16.59 -8.78
C ASP A 304 1.88 16.95 -7.36
N PRO A 305 0.75 17.68 -7.19
CA PRO A 305 0.26 18.09 -5.89
C PRO A 305 -0.43 16.96 -5.11
N THR A 306 -0.50 15.73 -5.64
CA THR A 306 -1.27 14.66 -4.99
C THR A 306 -0.65 14.05 -3.75
N PHE A 307 0.60 14.37 -3.39
CA PHE A 307 1.19 13.84 -2.15
C PHE A 307 2.08 14.84 -1.42
N GLY A 308 1.44 15.63 -0.56
CA GLY A 308 2.04 16.43 0.51
C GLY A 308 0.97 16.71 1.58
N VAL A 309 1.35 16.72 2.86
CA VAL A 309 0.46 16.80 4.03
C VAL A 309 -0.62 17.89 3.88
N PRO A 310 -1.92 17.62 4.07
CA PRO A 310 -2.96 18.62 3.86
C PRO A 310 -2.93 19.66 5.00
N GLY A 311 -2.52 20.88 4.68
CA GLY A 311 -2.79 22.04 5.53
C GLY A 311 -1.64 22.99 5.74
N ALA A 312 -1.17 23.66 4.69
CA ALA A 312 -0.47 24.94 4.81
C ALA A 312 -0.55 25.74 3.50
N GLU A 313 -1.75 26.05 3.02
CA GLU A 313 -1.91 27.09 2.01
C GLU A 313 -2.34 28.39 2.73
N LEU A 314 -1.42 29.36 2.78
CA LEU A 314 -1.71 30.72 3.20
C LEU A 314 -2.68 31.35 2.19
N PRO A 315 -3.77 32.02 2.62
CA PRO A 315 -4.75 32.56 1.70
C PRO A 315 -4.21 33.76 0.90
N ASP A 316 -4.51 33.76 -0.41
CA ASP A 316 -4.26 34.83 -1.36
C ASP A 316 -5.04 36.12 -0.99
N PRO A 317 -4.37 37.27 -0.75
CA PRO A 317 -5.02 38.53 -0.41
C PRO A 317 -5.88 39.13 -1.53
N SER A 318 -5.92 38.52 -2.72
CA SER A 318 -6.65 39.02 -3.90
C SER A 318 -8.11 38.57 -3.96
N ALA A 319 -8.57 37.69 -3.04
CA ALA A 319 -9.92 37.13 -3.04
C ALA A 319 -10.89 37.81 -2.05
N MET A 320 -10.93 39.14 -2.00
CA MET A 320 -12.06 39.86 -1.38
C MET A 320 -12.96 40.48 -2.46
N PRO A 321 -14.24 40.08 -2.56
CA PRO A 321 -15.16 40.71 -3.49
C PRO A 321 -15.56 42.11 -2.98
N SER A 322 -15.45 43.09 -3.88
CA SER A 322 -15.93 44.46 -3.69
C SER A 322 -17.45 44.49 -3.50
N VAL A 323 -17.90 45.04 -2.37
CA VAL A 323 -19.33 45.26 -2.07
C VAL A 323 -19.85 46.41 -2.93
N SER A 324 -20.63 46.10 -3.96
CA SER A 324 -21.41 47.07 -4.73
C SER A 324 -22.79 47.29 -4.10
N ALA A 325 -23.12 48.57 -3.87
CA ALA A 325 -24.34 49.06 -3.22
C ALA A 325 -25.65 48.69 -3.98
N PRO A 326 -26.78 48.52 -3.28
CA PRO A 326 -28.07 48.22 -3.90
C PRO A 326 -28.77 49.48 -4.44
N PRO A 327 -29.51 49.39 -5.57
CA PRO A 327 -30.24 50.54 -6.12
C PRO A 327 -31.58 50.78 -5.41
N ALA A 328 -31.99 52.05 -5.45
CA ALA A 328 -33.16 52.62 -4.78
C ALA A 328 -34.49 52.03 -5.26
N GLY A 329 -35.43 51.89 -4.32
CA GLY A 329 -36.66 51.12 -4.46
C GLY A 329 -37.77 51.72 -5.33
N ARG A 330 -38.87 50.96 -5.45
CA ARG A 330 -40.23 51.48 -5.60
C ARG A 330 -41.26 50.56 -4.91
N LYS A 331 -41.90 51.16 -3.89
CA LYS A 331 -43.27 51.01 -3.30
C LYS A 331 -44.27 50.15 -4.11
N ARG A 332 -45.28 49.44 -3.57
CA ARG A 332 -46.11 49.54 -2.33
C ARG A 332 -46.97 48.24 -2.24
N ALA A 333 -47.08 47.56 -1.08
CA ALA A 333 -48.21 47.50 -0.14
C ALA A 333 -49.36 46.49 -0.48
N PRO A 334 -50.21 46.08 0.50
CA PRO A 334 -49.87 45.45 1.78
C PRO A 334 -50.67 44.14 2.05
N ALA A 335 -50.27 43.46 3.12
CA ALA A 335 -50.72 42.16 3.60
C ALA A 335 -52.11 42.13 4.26
N SER A 336 -52.71 40.94 4.27
CA SER A 336 -53.76 40.51 5.20
C SER A 336 -53.25 39.28 5.97
N GLN A 337 -53.08 39.44 7.28
CA GLN A 337 -53.13 38.39 8.32
C GLN A 337 -54.57 37.84 8.42
N PRO A 338 -54.91 36.75 9.16
CA PRO A 338 -54.31 36.18 10.38
C PRO A 338 -54.17 34.64 10.30
N GLY A 339 -53.81 33.84 11.31
CA GLY A 339 -53.69 33.97 12.75
C GLY A 339 -53.34 32.59 13.35
N ASP A 340 -53.19 32.60 14.66
CA ASP A 340 -52.72 31.54 15.56
C ASP A 340 -53.32 30.12 15.40
N GLU A 341 -52.41 29.13 15.43
CA GLU A 341 -52.32 27.89 16.25
C GLU A 341 -53.54 26.96 16.44
N PRO A 342 -53.34 25.66 16.78
CA PRO A 342 -52.22 25.06 17.53
C PRO A 342 -51.26 24.14 16.75
#